data_AF-M6FJZ1-F1
#
_entry.id   AF-M6FJZ1-F1
#
_cell.length_a   1.000
_cell.length_b   1.000
_cell.length_c   1.000
_cell.angle_alpha   90.00
_cell.angle_beta   90.00
_cell.angle_gamma   90.00
#
_symmetry.space_group_name_H-M   'P 1'
#
loop_
_entity.id
_entity.type
_entity.pdbx_description
1 polymer ?
#
loop_
_entity_poly.entity_id
_entity_poly.type
_entity_poly.pdbx_seq_one_letter_code
_entity_poly.pdbx_strand_id
1 'polypeptide(L)' 'MSPEQVRQSRTDERVELFYKYFTGTLVGDKYLCVVIKNGVDDLFLVTAYFTDKVKEGKVLYG' A
#
# COMPACT_ATOMS: atom_id res chain seq x y z
N MET A 1 1.38 -13.66 -6.24
CA MET A 1 0.56 -12.84 -5.33
C MET A 1 0.77 -11.39 -5.73
N SER A 2 -0.27 -10.72 -6.19
CA SER A 2 -0.23 -9.32 -6.62
C SER A 2 -1.02 -8.44 -5.63
N PRO A 3 -0.73 -7.14 -5.54
CA PRO A 3 -1.64 -6.21 -4.87
C PRO A 3 -3.00 -6.25 -5.55
N GLU A 4 -4.07 -5.97 -4.80
CA GLU A 4 -5.41 -5.79 -5.35
C GLU A 4 -5.63 -4.33 -5.77
N GLN A 5 -4.94 -3.40 -5.12
CA GLN A 5 -4.99 -1.99 -5.47
C GLN A 5 -3.65 -1.31 -5.17
N VAL A 6 -3.26 -0.37 -6.02
CA VAL A 6 -2.11 0.51 -5.80
C VAL A 6 -2.57 1.95 -5.92
N ARG A 7 -2.19 2.77 -4.94
CA ARG A 7 -2.49 4.21 -4.93
C ARG A 7 -1.23 5.03 -4.81
N GLN A 8 -1.16 6.13 -5.53
CA GLN A 8 -0.16 7.16 -5.31
C GLN A 8 -0.54 7.97 -4.06
N SER A 9 0.45 8.31 -3.24
CA SER A 9 0.28 9.24 -2.14
C SER A 9 -0.16 10.60 -2.64
N ARG A 10 -1.02 11.28 -1.87
CA ARG A 10 -1.47 12.65 -2.15
C ARG A 10 -0.42 13.72 -1.89
N THR A 11 0.61 13.39 -1.10
CA THR A 11 1.60 14.36 -0.62
C THR A 11 3.00 14.13 -1.18
N ASP A 12 3.29 12.97 -1.77
CA ASP A 12 4.58 12.67 -2.42
C ASP A 12 4.34 11.72 -3.59
N GLU A 13 4.48 12.22 -4.81
CA GLU A 13 4.21 11.46 -6.04
C GLU A 13 5.13 10.25 -6.23
N ARG A 14 6.26 10.22 -5.51
CA ARG A 14 7.17 9.07 -5.50
C ARG A 14 6.76 7.98 -4.52
N VAL A 15 5.73 8.21 -3.71
CA VAL A 15 5.25 7.24 -2.72
C VAL A 15 4.02 6.51 -3.26
N GLU A 16 4.10 5.19 -3.27
CA GLU A 16 3.04 4.29 -3.68
C GLU A 16 2.61 3.41 -2.50
N LEU A 17 1.31 3.20 -2.39
CA LEU A 17 0.66 2.40 -1.35
C LEU A 17 0.02 1.20 -2.00
N PHE A 18 0.53 0.02 -1.68
CA PHE A 18 0.09 -1.27 -2.19
C PHE A 18 -0.83 -1.92 -1.16
N TYR A 19 -2.03 -2.30 -1.60
CA TYR A 19 -3.05 -2.90 -0.74
C TYR A 19 -3.36 -4.32 -1.17
N LYS A 20 -3.49 -5.19 -0.18
CA LYS A 20 -4.04 -6.53 -0.34
C LYS A 20 -4.86 -6.91 0.88
N TYR A 21 -6.08 -7.40 0.68
CA TYR A 21 -6.91 -7.90 1.76
C TYR A 21 -6.47 -9.30 2.21
N PHE A 22 -6.41 -9.50 3.53
CA PHE A 22 -6.12 -10.79 4.15
C PHE A 22 -7.21 -11.12 5.16
N THR A 23 -7.70 -12.35 5.10
CA THR A 23 -8.62 -12.91 6.09
C THR A 23 -7.88 -13.82 7.06
N GLY A 24 -8.40 -13.96 8.29
CA GLY A 24 -7.86 -14.87 9.30
C GLY A 24 -6.47 -14.48 9.84
N THR A 25 -6.12 -13.20 9.80
CA THR A 25 -4.88 -12.72 10.44
C THR A 25 -5.03 -12.70 11.96
N LEU A 26 -3.91 -12.62 12.69
CA LEU A 26 -3.91 -12.47 14.16
C LEU A 26 -4.65 -11.22 14.66
N VAL A 27 -4.89 -10.24 13.78
CA VAL A 27 -5.57 -8.97 14.08
C VAL A 27 -6.92 -8.84 13.35
N GLY A 28 -7.48 -9.97 12.91
CA GLY A 28 -8.73 -10.05 12.16
C GLY A 28 -8.55 -9.83 10.66
N ASP A 29 -9.66 -9.66 9.94
CA ASP A 29 -9.61 -9.44 8.50
C ASP A 29 -9.24 -7.98 8.21
N LYS A 30 -8.14 -7.77 7.51
CA LYS A 30 -7.53 -6.44 7.32
C LYS A 30 -6.86 -6.34 5.96
N TYR A 31 -6.70 -5.12 5.47
CA TYR A 31 -5.75 -4.84 4.40
C TYR A 31 -4.33 -4.80 4.97
N LEU A 32 -3.40 -5.51 4.34
CA LEU A 32 -1.99 -5.19 4.43
C LEU A 32 -1.72 -4.01 3.49
N CYS A 33 -1.27 -2.89 4.04
CA CYS A 33 -0.79 -1.75 3.30
C CYS A 33 0.74 -1.74 3.34
N VAL A 34 1.37 -1.78 2.18
CA VAL A 34 2.83 -1.66 2.01
C VAL A 34 3.11 -0.32 1.35
N VAL A 35 3.95 0.50 1.97
CA VAL A 35 4.30 1.84 1.49
C VAL A 35 5.71 1.82 0.94
N ILE A 36 5.84 2.01 -0.37
CA ILE A 36 7.12 2.08 -1.07
C ILE A 36 7.36 3.53 -1.49
N LYS A 37 8.60 3.98 -1.35
CA LYS A 37 9.07 5.22 -1.97
C LYS A 37 10.01 4.85 -3.12
N ASN A 38 9.64 5.29 -4.31
CA ASN A 38 10.44 5.12 -5.53
C ASN A 38 11.58 6.16 -5.51
N GLY A 39 12.80 5.67 -5.33
CA GLY A 39 14.02 6.41 -5.62
C GLY A 39 14.32 6.41 -7.12
N VAL A 40 15.36 7.13 -7.52
CA VAL A 40 15.81 7.15 -8.92
C VAL A 40 16.46 5.81 -9.28
N ASP A 41 17.21 5.23 -8.34
CA ASP A 41 18.00 4.00 -8.56
C ASP A 41 17.54 2.83 -7.68
N ASP A 42 16.71 3.10 -6.67
CA ASP A 42 16.29 2.12 -5.68
C ASP A 42 14.83 2.26 -5.25
N LEU A 43 14.31 1.21 -4.62
CA LEU A 43 12.99 1.18 -4.00
C LEU A 43 13.18 1.08 -2.49
N PHE A 44 12.52 1.96 -1.75
CA PHE A 44 12.60 1.96 -0.29
C PHE A 44 11.27 1.57 0.34
N LEU A 45 11.25 0.48 1.11
CA LEU A 45 10.10 0.11 1.94
C LEU A 45 10.05 1.03 3.16
N VAL A 46 9.11 1.98 3.13
CA VAL A 46 8.93 2.94 4.23
C VAL A 46 8.31 2.25 5.44
N THR A 47 7.21 1.52 5.22
CA THR A 47 6.49 0.81 6.28
C THR A 47 5.52 -0.21 5.69
N ALA A 48 5.14 -1.20 6.49
CA ALA A 48 4.04 -2.11 6.21
C ALA A 48 3.18 -2.26 7.47
N TYR A 49 1.86 -2.13 7.33
CA TYR A 49 0.93 -2.21 8.46
C TYR A 49 -0.46 -2.70 8.03
N PHE A 50 -1.18 -3.29 8.98
CA PHE A 50 -2.58 -3.65 8.79
C PHE A 50 -3.51 -2.45 8.99
N THR A 51 -4.52 -2.33 8.15
CA THR A 51 -5.52 -1.25 8.19
C THR A 51 -6.89 -1.76 7.77
N ASP A 52 -7.94 -1.17 8.31
CA ASP A 52 -9.33 -1.43 7.93
C ASP A 52 -9.71 -0.81 6.58
N LYS A 53 -8.99 0.24 6.18
CA LYS A 53 -9.36 1.07 5.03
C LYS A 53 -8.18 1.33 4.12
N VAL A 54 -8.48 1.36 2.83
CA VAL A 54 -7.61 1.89 1.80
C VAL A 54 -7.63 3.43 1.87
N LYS A 55 -6.45 4.07 1.91
CA LYS A 55 -6.35 5.53 1.94
C LYS A 55 -6.77 6.18 0.61
N GLU A 56 -7.31 7.39 0.67
CA GLU A 56 -7.58 8.20 -0.51
C GLU A 56 -6.29 8.62 -1.25
N GLY A 57 -6.36 8.67 -2.58
CA GLY A 57 -5.23 9.00 -3.45
C GLY A 57 -5.53 8.65 -4.89
N LYS A 58 -4.62 9.00 -5.81
CA LYS A 58 -4.75 8.64 -7.23
C LYS A 58 -4.61 7.12 -7.36
N VAL A 59 -5.60 6.47 -7.99
CA VAL A 59 -5.52 5.04 -8.28
C VAL A 59 -4.55 4.83 -9.44
N LEU A 60 -3.53 4.00 -9.21
CA LEU A 60 -2.56 3.60 -10.23
C LEU A 60 -2.90 2.22 -10.81
N TYR A 61 -3.50 1.35 -9.98
CA TYR A 61 -3.94 0.01 -10.34
C TYR A 61 -5.08 -0.41 -9.42
N GLY A 62 -6.06 -1.15 -9.93
CA GLY A 62 -7.21 -1.68 -9.17
C GLY A 62 -8.56 -1.36 -9.79
#